data_AF-U1QPW2-F1
#
_entry.id   AF-U1QPW2-F1
#
_cell.length_a   1.000
_cell.length_b   1.000
_cell.length_c   1.000
_cell.angle_alpha   90.00
_cell.angle_beta   90.00
_cell.angle_gamma   90.00
#
_symmetry.space_group_name_H-M   'P 1'
#
loop_
_entity.id
_entity.type
_entity.pdbx_description
1 polymer ?
#
loop_
_entity_poly.entity_id
_entity_poly.type
_entity_poly.pdbx_seq_one_letter_code
_entity_poly.pdbx_strand_id
1 'polypeptide(L)'
;MRTKAAAYREAGDTVVEVFADFGAVRQQSDQPMTLSFTAPDDTVDELRDHSVDGSPLETEVQYVDIEGTRLYVLEVNDKGADRRLLVAGGVDHQSLSNYTDTTGAARTVVRSATGTVGLDLHHADRSPFLADLG
;
A
#
# COMPACT_ATOMS: atom_id res chain seq x y z
N MET A 1 18.30 9.29 -13.29
CA MET A 1 17.83 8.58 -12.08
C MET A 1 16.97 7.43 -12.55
N ARG A 2 17.23 6.20 -12.08
CA ARG A 2 16.51 4.98 -12.50
C ARG A 2 15.48 4.64 -11.42
N THR A 3 14.26 4.24 -11.81
CA THR A 3 13.22 3.84 -10.85
C THR A 3 13.38 2.37 -10.44
N LYS A 4 12.90 2.00 -9.25
CA LYS A 4 12.88 0.60 -8.80
C LYS A 4 12.10 -0.30 -9.78
N ALA A 5 10.97 0.16 -10.31
CA ALA A 5 10.20 -0.57 -11.31
C ALA A 5 11.02 -0.94 -12.56
N ALA A 6 11.82 0.00 -13.08
CA ALA A 6 12.72 -0.26 -14.21
C ALA A 6 13.87 -1.22 -13.84
N ALA A 7 14.29 -1.25 -12.57
CA ALA A 7 15.22 -2.27 -12.08
C ALA A 7 14.63 -3.68 -12.12
N TYR A 8 13.41 -3.85 -11.61
CA TYR A 8 12.73 -5.15 -11.57
C TYR A 8 12.37 -5.67 -12.96
N ARG A 9 11.84 -4.82 -13.86
CA ARG A 9 11.53 -5.25 -15.23
C ARG A 9 12.76 -5.74 -16.00
N GLU A 10 13.93 -5.12 -15.82
CA GLU A 10 15.18 -5.59 -16.44
C GLU A 10 15.69 -6.90 -15.80
N ALA A 11 15.36 -7.17 -14.54
CA ALA A 11 15.64 -8.44 -13.88
C ALA A 11 14.71 -9.57 -14.35
N GLY A 12 13.67 -9.26 -15.12
CA GLY A 12 12.69 -10.22 -15.64
C GLY A 12 11.39 -10.29 -14.85
N ASP A 13 11.23 -9.45 -13.81
CA ASP A 13 10.00 -9.42 -13.02
C ASP A 13 8.84 -8.77 -13.79
N THR A 14 7.64 -9.28 -13.56
CA THR A 14 6.39 -8.57 -13.90
C THR A 14 6.11 -7.53 -12.82
N VAL A 15 5.97 -6.26 -13.21
CA VAL A 15 5.81 -5.13 -12.27
C VAL A 15 4.54 -4.35 -12.58
N VAL A 16 3.63 -4.30 -11.60
CA VAL A 16 2.45 -3.39 -11.61
C VAL A 16 2.77 -2.17 -10.75
N GLU A 17 2.59 -0.98 -11.31
CA GLU A 17 2.75 0.29 -10.61
C GLU A 17 1.37 0.91 -10.37
N VAL A 18 1.07 1.22 -9.12
CA VAL A 18 -0.19 1.83 -8.70
C VAL A 18 0.11 3.21 -8.15
N PHE A 19 -0.44 4.24 -8.80
CA PHE A 19 -0.41 5.62 -8.30
C PHE A 19 -1.80 5.98 -7.82
N ALA A 20 -1.97 6.08 -6.50
CA ALA A 20 -3.25 6.36 -5.88
C ALA A 20 -3.41 7.84 -5.55
N ASP A 21 -4.59 8.39 -5.85
CA ASP A 21 -4.87 9.82 -5.72
C ASP A 21 -5.03 10.24 -4.25
N PHE A 22 -5.58 9.37 -3.38
CA PHE A 22 -5.77 9.66 -1.95
C PHE A 22 -5.80 8.40 -1.09
N GLY A 23 -5.05 8.43 0.02
CA GLY A 23 -5.10 7.47 1.10
C GLY A 23 -5.92 7.99 2.28
N ALA A 24 -6.97 7.28 2.68
CA ALA A 24 -7.73 7.58 3.90
C ALA A 24 -7.45 6.52 4.96
N VAL A 25 -7.28 6.94 6.22
CA VAL A 25 -7.23 6.01 7.35
C VAL A 25 -8.65 5.82 7.89
N ARG A 26 -9.14 4.59 7.89
CA ARG A 26 -10.42 4.24 8.51
C ARG A 26 -10.18 3.32 9.70
N GLN A 27 -10.85 3.62 10.81
CA GLN A 27 -11.04 2.68 11.92
C GLN A 27 -12.52 2.63 12.27
N GLN A 28 -13.13 1.47 12.12
CA GLN A 28 -14.25 1.08 12.95
C GLN A 28 -13.65 0.53 14.24
N SER A 29 -14.22 0.86 15.41
CA SER A 29 -13.75 0.31 16.69
C SER A 29 -13.60 -1.21 16.58
N ASP A 30 -12.47 -1.74 17.05
CA ASP A 30 -12.03 -3.15 16.96
C ASP A 30 -11.51 -3.64 15.59
N GLN A 31 -11.26 -2.76 14.62
CA GLN A 31 -10.63 -3.12 13.34
C GLN A 31 -9.17 -2.64 13.25
N PRO A 32 -8.31 -3.32 12.46
CA PRO A 32 -6.96 -2.86 12.19
C PRO A 32 -6.98 -1.48 11.51
N MET A 33 -5.91 -0.71 11.73
CA MET A 33 -5.72 0.58 11.05
C MET A 33 -5.71 0.33 9.55
N THR A 34 -6.69 0.87 8.83
CA THR A 34 -6.82 0.60 7.39
C THR A 34 -6.38 1.81 6.58
N LEU A 35 -5.26 1.70 5.86
CA LEU A 35 -4.89 2.64 4.80
C LEU A 35 -5.65 2.26 3.54
N SER A 36 -6.46 3.19 3.04
CA SER A 36 -7.28 2.93 1.87
C SER A 36 -6.97 3.90 0.75
N PHE A 37 -6.41 3.35 -0.33
CA PHE A 37 -5.99 4.05 -1.52
C PHE A 37 -7.02 3.90 -2.64
N THR A 38 -7.33 5.02 -3.30
CA THR A 38 -8.16 5.00 -4.51
C THR A 38 -7.29 5.08 -5.76
N ALA A 39 -7.50 4.13 -6.68
CA ALA A 39 -6.82 4.07 -7.98
C ALA A 39 -7.85 4.02 -9.13
N PRO A 40 -7.44 4.35 -10.36
CA PRO A 40 -8.25 4.17 -11.57
C PRO A 40 -8.76 2.73 -11.74
N ASP A 41 -9.94 2.56 -12.37
CA ASP A 41 -10.60 1.26 -12.54
C ASP A 41 -9.73 0.25 -13.31
N ASP A 42 -9.02 0.70 -14.36
CA ASP A 42 -8.10 -0.13 -15.15
C ASP A 42 -6.92 -0.65 -14.31
N THR A 43 -6.37 0.19 -13.43
CA THR A 43 -5.31 -0.20 -12.48
C THR A 43 -5.86 -1.22 -11.46
N VAL A 44 -7.09 -1.04 -11.00
CA VAL A 44 -7.76 -1.96 -10.08
C VAL A 44 -8.00 -3.31 -10.73
N ASP A 45 -8.43 -3.34 -11.99
CA ASP A 45 -8.62 -4.57 -12.75
C ASP A 45 -7.29 -5.29 -12.99
N GLU A 46 -6.22 -4.55 -13.34
CA GLU A 46 -4.87 -5.12 -13.48
C GLU A 46 -4.36 -5.73 -12.16
N LEU A 47 -4.61 -5.08 -11.02
CA LEU A 47 -4.28 -5.61 -9.70
C LEU A 47 -5.03 -6.90 -9.40
N ARG A 48 -6.30 -7.02 -9.79
CA ARG A 48 -7.08 -8.25 -9.59
C ARG A 48 -6.52 -9.40 -10.39
N ASP A 49 -6.14 -9.14 -11.64
CA ASP A 49 -5.52 -10.14 -12.52
C ASP A 49 -4.13 -10.56 -12.00
N HIS A 50 -3.44 -9.67 -11.29
CA HIS A 50 -2.14 -9.93 -10.69
C HIS A 50 -2.20 -10.53 -9.28
N SER A 51 -3.31 -10.35 -8.55
CA SER A 51 -3.50 -10.90 -7.21
C SER A 51 -3.64 -12.41 -7.27
N VAL A 52 -2.73 -13.13 -6.59
CA VAL A 52 -2.80 -14.58 -6.45
C VAL A 52 -3.33 -14.89 -5.06
N ASP A 53 -4.53 -15.47 -5.00
CA ASP A 53 -5.11 -15.94 -3.75
C ASP A 53 -4.15 -16.93 -3.05
N GLY A 54 -3.77 -16.61 -1.81
CA GLY A 54 -3.04 -17.52 -0.92
C GLY A 54 -1.51 -17.46 -0.95
N SER A 55 -0.90 -16.61 -1.78
CA SER A 55 0.55 -16.38 -1.73
C SER A 55 0.95 -15.56 -0.49
N PRO A 56 2.03 -15.93 0.23
CA PRO A 56 2.57 -15.09 1.29
C PRO A 56 3.23 -13.84 0.70
N LEU A 57 2.53 -12.72 0.79
CA LEU A 57 3.02 -11.41 0.35
C LEU A 57 3.88 -10.77 1.44
N GLU A 58 5.09 -10.33 1.10
CA GLU A 58 5.91 -9.48 1.96
C GLU A 58 5.81 -8.04 1.49
N THR A 59 5.50 -7.11 2.39
CA THR A 59 5.40 -5.68 2.08
C THR A 59 6.53 -4.91 2.74
N GLU A 60 7.39 -4.28 1.94
CA GLU A 60 8.35 -3.28 2.39
C GLU A 60 7.70 -1.90 2.32
N VAL A 61 7.69 -1.17 3.45
CA VAL A 61 7.08 0.16 3.56
C VAL A 61 8.16 1.22 3.54
N GLN A 62 8.10 2.11 2.55
CA GLN A 62 8.92 3.31 2.47
C GLN A 62 8.02 4.53 2.51
N TYR A 63 8.51 5.65 3.04
CA TYR A 63 7.77 6.89 3.03
C TYR A 63 8.66 8.13 2.99
N VAL A 64 8.05 9.25 2.61
CA VAL A 64 8.60 10.60 2.75
C VAL A 64 7.50 11.55 3.19
N ASP A 65 7.83 12.49 4.06
CA ASP A 65 6.90 13.50 4.55
C ASP A 65 7.06 14.81 3.78
N ILE A 66 5.97 15.29 3.18
CA ILE A 66 5.93 16.53 2.38
C ILE A 66 4.68 17.31 2.77
N GLU A 67 4.87 18.54 3.25
CA GLU A 67 3.77 19.51 3.50
C GLU A 67 2.57 18.94 4.30
N GLY A 68 2.83 18.16 5.35
CA GLY A 68 1.78 17.57 6.21
C GLY A 68 1.13 16.30 5.62
N THR A 69 1.64 15.80 4.51
CA THR A 69 1.25 14.52 3.91
C THR A 69 2.40 13.54 3.98
N ARG A 70 2.12 12.30 4.37
CA ARG A 70 3.04 11.18 4.23
C ARG A 70 2.79 10.47 2.91
N LEU A 71 3.78 10.51 2.02
CA LEU A 71 3.77 9.76 0.77
C LEU A 71 4.40 8.41 1.00
N TYR A 72 3.62 7.33 0.85
CA TYR A 72 4.11 5.96 0.94
C TYR A 72 4.53 5.44 -0.43
N VAL A 73 5.52 4.55 -0.42
CA VAL A 73 5.80 3.58 -1.48
C VAL A 73 5.82 2.21 -0.82
N LEU A 74 4.83 1.39 -1.14
CA LEU A 74 4.70 0.01 -0.67
C LEU A 74 5.22 -0.91 -1.77
N GLU A 75 6.26 -1.67 -1.46
CA GLU A 75 6.78 -2.70 -2.34
C GLU A 75 6.29 -4.06 -1.86
N VAL A 76 5.40 -4.68 -2.64
CA VAL A 76 4.79 -5.96 -2.33
C VAL A 76 5.45 -7.04 -3.18
N ASN A 77 6.02 -8.02 -2.51
CA ASN A 77 6.77 -9.11 -3.10
C ASN A 77 6.00 -10.41 -2.90
N ASP A 78 5.63 -11.05 -4.01
CA ASP A 78 5.16 -12.44 -3.97
C ASP A 78 6.40 -13.35 -3.94
N LYS A 79 6.65 -14.05 -2.84
CA LYS A 79 7.80 -14.97 -2.77
C LYS A 79 7.63 -16.22 -3.66
N GLY A 80 6.41 -16.49 -4.11
CA GLY A 80 6.08 -17.63 -4.98
C GLY A 80 6.12 -17.31 -6.47
N ALA A 81 6.29 -16.05 -6.86
CA ALA A 81 6.27 -15.62 -8.27
C ALA A 81 7.25 -14.46 -8.51
N ASP A 82 7.83 -14.36 -9.71
CA ASP A 82 8.66 -13.22 -10.14
C ASP A 82 7.78 -11.98 -10.42
N ARG A 83 6.99 -11.57 -9.42
CA ARG A 83 5.97 -10.53 -9.48
C ARG A 83 6.19 -9.53 -8.36
N ARG A 84 6.15 -8.25 -8.74
CA ARG A 84 6.32 -7.11 -7.84
C ARG A 84 5.16 -6.15 -8.02
N LEU A 85 4.57 -5.71 -6.92
CA LEU A 85 3.59 -4.61 -6.94
C LEU A 85 4.20 -3.41 -6.24
N LEU A 86 4.12 -2.23 -6.85
CA LEU A 86 4.54 -0.98 -6.24
C LEU A 86 3.31 -0.09 -6.07
N VAL A 87 2.93 0.21 -4.82
CA VAL A 87 1.81 1.10 -4.51
C VAL A 87 2.32 2.40 -3.93
N ALA A 88 2.10 3.49 -4.66
CA ALA A 88 2.42 4.84 -4.22
C ALA A 88 1.13 5.62 -3.88
N GLY A 89 1.11 6.30 -2.75
CA GLY A 89 -0.05 7.10 -2.35
C GLY A 89 0.20 7.95 -1.11
N GLY A 90 -0.49 9.08 -1.02
CA GLY A 90 -0.39 10.02 0.09
C GLY A 90 -1.47 9.81 1.16
N VAL A 91 -1.09 9.94 2.43
CA VAL A 91 -2.02 10.00 3.56
C VAL A 91 -1.70 11.23 4.39
N ASP A 92 -2.73 11.99 4.73
CA ASP A 92 -2.61 13.16 5.59
C ASP A 92 -2.10 12.79 7.00
N HIS A 93 -1.17 13.58 7.55
CA HIS A 93 -0.56 13.34 8.86
C HIS A 93 -1.56 13.36 10.00
N GLN A 94 -2.54 14.27 9.97
CA GLN A 94 -3.56 14.36 11.01
C GLN A 94 -4.43 13.09 11.05
N SER A 95 -4.61 12.44 9.90
CA SER A 95 -5.28 11.14 9.84
C SER A 95 -4.45 10.02 10.46
N LEU A 96 -3.12 10.08 10.38
CA LEU A 96 -2.21 9.09 10.95
C LEU A 96 -1.92 9.32 12.44
N SER A 97 -1.87 10.57 12.89
CA SER A 97 -1.52 10.94 14.28
C SER A 97 -2.46 10.35 15.32
N ASN A 98 -3.71 10.05 14.94
CA ASN A 98 -4.68 9.38 15.82
C ASN A 98 -4.27 7.95 16.21
N TYR A 99 -3.25 7.38 15.56
CA TYR A 99 -2.85 5.99 15.69
C TYR A 99 -1.43 5.80 16.22
N THR A 100 -0.64 6.86 16.42
CA THR A 100 0.77 6.77 16.84
C THR A 100 0.96 6.07 18.19
N ASP A 101 0.01 6.25 19.11
CA ASP A 101 0.05 5.65 20.45
C ASP A 101 -0.65 4.29 20.53
N THR A 102 -0.92 3.65 19.38
CA THR A 102 -1.73 2.42 19.32
C THR A 102 -0.94 1.25 18.72
N THR A 103 -1.19 0.02 19.18
CA THR A 103 -0.45 -1.20 18.76
C THR A 103 -1.34 -2.21 18.03
N GLY A 104 -0.78 -2.97 17.09
CA GLY A 104 -1.51 -4.05 16.41
C GLY A 104 -1.40 -4.01 14.89
N ALA A 105 -2.32 -4.71 14.24
CA ALA A 105 -2.31 -4.92 12.80
C ALA A 105 -2.68 -3.65 12.00
N ALA A 106 -2.18 -3.59 10.77
CA ALA A 106 -2.61 -2.66 9.74
C ALA A 106 -3.19 -3.42 8.56
N ARG A 107 -3.95 -2.70 7.73
CA ARG A 107 -4.50 -3.21 6.48
C ARG A 107 -4.28 -2.16 5.39
N THR A 108 -3.87 -2.59 4.20
CA THR A 108 -3.83 -1.71 3.03
C THR A 108 -4.83 -2.19 2.01
N VAL A 109 -5.73 -1.31 1.57
CA VAL A 109 -6.72 -1.61 0.55
C VAL A 109 -6.55 -0.65 -0.62
N VAL A 110 -6.31 -1.20 -1.81
CA VAL A 110 -6.41 -0.44 -3.06
C VAL A 110 -7.75 -0.76 -3.70
N ARG A 111 -8.56 0.27 -3.94
CA ARG A 111 -9.89 0.13 -4.54
C ARG A 111 -10.15 1.19 -5.60
N SER A 112 -11.16 0.94 -6.43
CA SER A 112 -11.70 1.96 -7.30
C SER A 112 -12.55 2.98 -6.54
N ALA A 113 -12.91 4.07 -7.22
CA ALA A 113 -13.90 5.03 -6.74
C ALA A 113 -15.29 4.40 -6.54
N THR A 114 -15.63 3.36 -7.31
CA THR A 114 -16.88 2.60 -7.22
C THR A 114 -16.89 1.58 -6.07
N GLY A 115 -15.75 1.36 -5.40
CA GLY A 115 -15.63 0.47 -4.25
C GLY A 115 -15.09 -0.92 -4.56
N THR A 116 -14.79 -1.23 -5.82
CA THR A 116 -14.18 -2.49 -6.23
C THR A 116 -12.77 -2.60 -5.65
N VAL A 117 -12.50 -3.64 -4.88
CA VAL A 117 -11.17 -3.89 -4.30
C VAL A 117 -10.31 -4.63 -5.31
N GLY A 118 -9.13 -4.10 -5.59
CA GLY A 118 -8.11 -4.73 -6.43
C GLY A 118 -6.95 -5.33 -5.65
N LEU A 119 -6.67 -4.77 -4.46
CA LEU A 119 -5.62 -5.27 -3.58
C LEU A 119 -6.05 -5.15 -2.12
N ASP A 120 -5.80 -6.20 -1.35
CA ASP A 120 -6.06 -6.25 0.08
C ASP A 120 -4.88 -6.91 0.81
N LEU A 121 -4.10 -6.09 1.52
CA LEU A 121 -2.91 -6.53 2.24
C LEU A 121 -3.16 -6.47 3.74
N HIS A 122 -2.83 -7.56 4.41
CA HIS A 122 -2.89 -7.67 5.87
C HIS A 122 -1.48 -7.59 6.44
N HIS A 123 -1.26 -6.64 7.35
CA HIS A 123 0.02 -6.41 8.01
C HIS A 123 -0.11 -6.75 9.47
N ALA A 124 0.78 -7.60 9.99
CA ALA A 124 0.77 -7.98 11.40
C ALA A 124 1.11 -6.80 12.33
N ASP A 125 1.88 -5.82 11.83
CA ASP A 125 2.34 -4.67 12.58
C ASP A 125 2.12 -3.37 11.79
N ARG A 126 1.50 -2.38 12.44
CA ARG A 126 1.27 -1.05 11.88
C ARG A 126 2.46 -0.10 12.06
N SER A 127 3.42 -0.42 12.92
CA SER A 127 4.54 0.46 13.27
C SER A 127 5.31 1.01 12.05
N PRO A 128 5.58 0.23 10.97
CA PRO A 128 6.26 0.75 9.79
C PRO A 128 5.53 1.89 9.09
N PHE A 129 4.19 1.94 9.18
CA PHE A 129 3.39 3.00 8.58
C PHE A 129 3.46 4.30 9.40
N LEU A 130 3.67 4.19 10.71
CA LEU A 130 3.60 5.29 11.66
C LEU A 130 4.97 5.78 12.16
N ALA A 131 6.06 5.11 11.76
CA ALA A 131 7.42 5.46 12.17
C ALA A 131 7.73 6.95 11.95
N ASP A 132 8.45 7.58 12.87
CA ASP A 132 8.90 8.97 12.76
C ASP A 132 7.78 10.03 12.59
N LEU A 133 6.51 9.72 12.91
CA LEU A 133 5.41 10.71 13.01
C LEU A 133 5.35 11.44 14.37
N GLY A 134 6.30 11.17 15.28
CA GLY A 134 6.35 11.69 16.65
C GLY A 134 7.47 12.69 16.90
#